data_AF-A0A0D2NZ29-F1
#
_entry.id   AF-A0A0D2NZ29-F1
#
_cell.length_a   1.000
_cell.length_b   1.000
_cell.length_c   1.000
_cell.angle_alpha   90.00
_cell.angle_beta   90.00
_cell.angle_gamma   90.00
#
_symmetry.space_group_name_H-M   'P 1'
#
loop_
_entity.id
_entity.type
_entity.pdbx_description
1 polymer ?
#
loop_
_entity_poly.entity_id
_entity_poly.type
_entity_poly.pdbx_seq_one_letter_code
_entity_poly.pdbx_strand_id
1 'polypeptide(L)' 'CANSCIADANLGSCTSATDLLCLCTSSAFISSTTTCIEAACTGSDLATALSVSQAICASVV' A
#
# COMPACT_ATOMS: atom_id res chain seq x y z
N CYS A 1 10.14 -1.08 -7.34
CA CYS A 1 8.98 -0.82 -8.23
C CYS A 1 7.83 -0.12 -7.50
N ALA A 2 7.51 -0.44 -6.24
CA ALA A 2 6.30 0.05 -5.56
C ALA A 2 6.37 1.48 -4.94
N ASN A 3 7.52 2.15 -4.89
CA ASN A 3 7.66 3.42 -4.15
C ASN A 3 6.72 4.53 -4.65
N SER A 4 6.54 4.67 -5.98
CA SER A 4 5.60 5.63 -6.56
C SER A 4 4.14 5.30 -6.21
N CYS A 5 3.82 4.01 -6.03
CA CYS A 5 2.47 3.57 -5.68
C CYS A 5 2.00 4.06 -4.31
N ILE A 6 2.92 4.28 -3.37
CA ILE A 6 2.59 4.83 -2.05
C ILE A 6 2.47 6.36 -2.12
N ALA A 7 3.33 7.02 -2.92
CA ALA A 7 3.31 8.47 -3.08
C ALA A 7 2.03 8.98 -3.77
N ASP A 8 1.53 8.23 -4.76
CA ASP A 8 0.33 8.59 -5.54
C ASP A 8 -0.94 7.87 -5.07
N ALA A 9 -0.87 7.12 -3.96
CA ALA A 9 -2.00 6.36 -3.44
C ALA A 9 -3.17 7.26 -3.04
N ASN A 10 -4.39 6.73 -3.20
CA ASN A 10 -5.59 7.38 -2.68
C ASN A 10 -5.67 7.15 -1.16
N LEU A 11 -5.32 8.17 -0.36
CA LEU A 11 -5.36 8.07 1.11
C LEU A 11 -6.77 7.87 1.69
N GLY A 12 -7.82 8.07 0.89
CA GLY A 12 -9.20 8.01 1.35
C GLY A 12 -9.50 9.15 2.34
N SER A 13 -9.95 8.80 3.55
CA SER A 13 -10.19 9.75 4.64
C SER A 13 -8.98 9.99 5.53
N CYS A 14 -7.84 9.34 5.26
CA CYS A 14 -6.64 9.50 6.07
C CYS A 14 -5.96 10.84 5.79
N THR A 15 -5.53 11.50 6.85
CA THR A 15 -4.99 12.87 6.82
C THR A 15 -3.55 12.93 6.33
N SER A 16 -2.82 11.82 6.35
CA SER A 16 -1.40 11.75 5.98
C SER A 16 -1.04 10.40 5.36
N ALA A 17 -0.08 10.41 4.43
CA ALA A 17 0.54 9.22 3.86
C ALA A 17 1.44 8.46 4.87
N THR A 18 1.65 9.01 6.07
CA THR A 18 2.40 8.37 7.16
C THR A 18 1.51 7.82 8.28
N ASP A 19 0.19 8.06 8.23
CA ASP A 19 -0.74 7.53 9.22
C ASP A 19 -1.08 6.07 8.92
N LEU A 20 -0.11 5.18 9.15
CA LEU A 20 -0.23 3.76 8.82
C LEU A 20 -1.43 3.10 9.52
N LEU A 21 -1.80 3.56 10.73
CA LEU A 21 -2.95 3.04 11.46
C LEU A 21 -4.25 3.31 10.70
N CYS A 22 -4.42 4.53 10.18
CA CYS A 22 -5.56 4.87 9.33
C CYS A 22 -5.47 4.16 7.96
N LEU A 23 -4.32 4.26 7.30
CA LEU A 23 -4.15 3.79 5.92
C LEU A 23 -4.39 2.28 5.79
N CYS A 24 -3.95 1.50 6.75
CA CYS A 24 -4.15 0.05 6.78
C CYS A 24 -5.59 -0.38 7.12
N THR A 25 -6.48 0.56 7.42
CA THR A 25 -7.94 0.33 7.53
C THR A 25 -8.74 0.99 6.40
N SER A 26 -8.09 1.82 5.57
CA SER A 26 -8.70 2.51 4.44
C SER A 26 -8.75 1.61 3.20
N SER A 27 -9.94 1.14 2.85
CA SER A 27 -10.14 0.32 1.64
C SER A 27 -9.73 1.05 0.36
N ALA A 28 -9.89 2.38 0.29
CA ALA A 28 -9.44 3.20 -0.82
C ALA A 28 -7.92 3.18 -0.99
N PHE A 29 -7.18 3.30 0.12
CA PHE A 29 -5.72 3.26 0.12
C PHE A 29 -5.21 1.87 -0.24
N ILE A 30 -5.73 0.84 0.42
CA ILE A 30 -5.32 -0.55 0.17
C ILE A 30 -5.56 -0.90 -1.30
N SER A 31 -6.77 -0.67 -1.81
CA SER A 31 -7.10 -1.02 -3.20
C SER A 31 -6.25 -0.25 -4.21
N SER A 32 -6.10 1.07 -4.05
CA SER A 32 -5.34 1.88 -5.01
C SER A 32 -3.85 1.51 -5.02
N THR A 33 -3.26 1.30 -3.85
CA THR A 33 -1.85 0.91 -3.71
C THR A 33 -1.62 -0.48 -4.28
N THR A 34 -2.49 -1.46 -3.97
CA THR A 34 -2.40 -2.83 -4.51
C THR A 34 -2.50 -2.84 -6.03
N THR A 35 -3.48 -2.14 -6.62
CA THR A 35 -3.63 -2.07 -8.07
C THR A 35 -2.39 -1.45 -8.74
N CYS A 36 -1.83 -0.39 -8.15
CA CYS A 36 -0.59 0.19 -8.67
C CYS A 36 0.58 -0.80 -8.57
N ILE A 37 0.73 -1.49 -7.44
CA ILE A 37 1.80 -2.48 -7.25
C ILE A 37 1.70 -3.60 -8.29
N GLU A 38 0.50 -4.13 -8.54
CA GLU A 38 0.26 -5.17 -9.55
C GLU A 38 0.57 -4.71 -10.98
N ALA A 39 0.41 -3.42 -11.28
CA ALA A 39 0.75 -2.84 -12.58
C ALA A 39 2.24 -2.48 -12.73
N ALA A 40 2.88 -2.03 -11.64
CA ALA A 40 4.25 -1.49 -11.66
C ALA A 40 5.32 -2.54 -11.34
N CYS A 41 4.96 -3.60 -10.61
CA CYS A 41 5.85 -4.65 -10.16
C CYS A 41 5.55 -5.96 -10.88
N THR A 42 6.57 -6.79 -11.08
CA THR A 42 6.43 -8.12 -11.70
C THR A 42 7.29 -9.15 -11.00
N GLY A 43 6.99 -10.44 -11.16
CA GLY A 43 7.82 -11.53 -10.65
C GLY A 43 8.04 -11.47 -9.14
N SER A 44 9.28 -11.66 -8.69
CA SER A 44 9.65 -11.64 -7.27
C SER A 44 9.39 -10.29 -6.61
N ASP A 45 9.50 -9.19 -7.35
CA ASP A 45 9.29 -7.84 -6.81
C ASP A 45 7.82 -7.60 -6.47
N LEU A 46 6.90 -8.12 -7.29
CA LEU A 46 5.46 -8.07 -7.02
C LEU A 46 5.12 -8.84 -5.75
N ALA A 47 5.57 -10.09 -5.66
CA ALA A 47 5.33 -10.93 -4.50
C ALA A 47 5.91 -10.30 -3.22
N THR A 48 7.13 -9.75 -3.30
CA THR A 48 7.79 -9.09 -2.18
C THR A 48 7.05 -7.82 -1.77
N ALA A 49 6.65 -6.96 -2.71
CA ALA A 49 5.93 -5.73 -2.43
C ALA A 49 4.60 -6.00 -1.73
N LEU A 50 3.80 -6.95 -2.24
CA LEU A 50 2.53 -7.32 -1.62
C LEU A 50 2.72 -7.92 -0.22
N SER A 51 3.72 -8.79 -0.04
CA SER A 51 4.04 -9.38 1.25
C SER A 51 4.48 -8.33 2.27
N VAL A 52 5.31 -7.37 1.87
CA VAL A 52 5.77 -6.28 2.74
C VAL A 52 4.60 -5.36 3.11
N SER A 53 3.75 -4.98 2.15
CA SER A 53 2.55 -4.16 2.44
C SER A 53 1.63 -4.83 3.46
N GLN A 54 1.38 -6.14 3.31
CA GLN A 54 0.59 -6.91 4.27
C GLN A 54 1.24 -6.99 5.65
N ALA A 55 2.56 -7.22 5.70
CA ALA A 55 3.31 -7.29 6.95
C ALA A 55 3.31 -5.95 7.71
N ILE A 56 3.46 -4.82 6.99
CA ILE A 56 3.37 -3.48 7.58
C ILE A 56 1.98 -3.29 8.20
N CYS A 57 0.92 -3.58 7.46
CA CYS A 57 -0.43 -3.42 7.99
C CYS A 57 -0.77 -4.37 9.14
N ALA A 58 -0.20 -5.57 9.17
CA ALA A 58 -0.34 -6.50 10.29
C ALA A 58 0.46 -6.06 11.54
N SER A 59 1.43 -5.15 11.41
CA SER A 59 2.24 -4.65 12.53
C SER A 59 1.65 -3.45 13.26
N VAL A 60 0.61 -2.83 12.69
CA VAL A 60 -0.03 -1.61 13.22
C VAL A 60 -1.41 -1.87 13.85
N VAL A 61 -1.81 -3.15 13.99
CA VAL A 61 -3.06 -3.60 14.65
C VAL A 61 -2.90 -3.85 16.14
#